data_AF-A0A2W2BYQ5-F1
#
_entry.id   AF-A0A2W2BYQ5-F1
#
_cell.length_a   1.000
_cell.length_b   1.000
_cell.length_c   1.000
_cell.angle_alpha   90.00
_cell.angle_beta   90.00
_cell.angle_gamma   90.00
#
_symmetry.space_group_name_H-M   'P 1'
#
loop_
_entity.id
_entity.type
_entity.pdbx_description
1 polymer ?
#
loop_
_entity_poly.entity_id
_entity_poly.type
_entity_poly.pdbx_seq_one_letter_code
_entity_poly.pdbx_strand_id
1 'polypeptide(L)'
;MTERTENLRLWIGNWFDDSGDPDGYVEGCNRAPEWLDDPDQRESLLAFRDELAAHIRDSSLQSLAGSEPQWNNDEWHRNLYYDLFGPEAPPGDPYPVPPEDWGHRRQTPYLFWLPKRADRLSEANRAWLAKRGLTHEDRGDHHRRPEPPDYQQRLERLTREGARQAWMSESD
;
A
#
# COMPACT_ATOMS: atom_id res chain seq x y z
N MET A 1 2.36 4.23 20.00
CA MET A 1 2.33 4.96 18.71
C MET A 1 3.41 4.41 17.80
N THR A 2 3.07 4.04 16.55
CA THR A 2 4.07 3.70 15.52
C THR A 2 4.79 4.98 15.11
N GLU A 3 6.10 5.05 15.33
CA GLU A 3 6.90 6.20 14.90
C GLU A 3 7.10 6.17 13.39
N ARG A 4 6.97 7.33 12.73
CA ARG A 4 7.31 7.49 11.31
C ARG A 4 8.80 7.73 11.18
N THR A 5 9.54 6.73 10.72
CA THR A 5 10.99 6.83 10.56
C THR A 5 11.36 7.64 9.32
N GLU A 6 12.63 8.02 9.22
CA GLU A 6 13.19 8.60 8.00
C GLU A 6 13.14 7.58 6.84
N ASN A 7 13.29 6.29 7.13
CA ASN A 7 13.23 5.23 6.12
C ASN A 7 11.88 5.18 5.41
N LEU A 8 10.77 5.22 6.16
CA LEU A 8 9.43 5.28 5.58
C LEU A 8 9.22 6.52 4.72
N ARG A 9 9.69 7.68 5.18
CA ARG A 9 9.61 8.93 4.41
C ARG A 9 10.41 8.84 3.11
N LEU A 10 11.60 8.22 3.12
CA LEU A 10 12.44 8.05 1.94
C LEU A 10 11.78 7.13 0.91
N TRP A 11 11.27 5.96 1.32
CA TRP A 11 10.62 5.04 0.38
C TRP A 11 9.35 5.63 -0.22
N ILE A 12 8.45 6.18 0.62
CA ILE A 12 7.22 6.82 0.13
C ILE A 12 7.56 8.05 -0.71
N GLY A 13 8.37 8.97 -0.20
CA GLY A 13 8.65 10.25 -0.87
C GLY A 13 9.46 10.14 -2.16
N ASN A 14 10.28 9.09 -2.34
CA ASN A 14 11.10 8.95 -3.54
C ASN A 14 10.42 8.11 -4.64
N TRP A 15 9.54 7.18 -4.29
CA TRP A 15 9.03 6.18 -5.23
C TRP A 15 7.52 6.01 -5.23
N PHE A 16 6.86 6.26 -4.10
CA PHE A 16 5.48 5.84 -3.87
C PHE A 16 4.62 6.96 -3.30
N ASP A 17 4.92 8.21 -3.60
CA ASP A 17 4.09 9.31 -3.13
C ASP A 17 2.69 9.22 -3.76
N ASP A 18 1.69 9.78 -3.08
CA ASP A 18 0.32 9.84 -3.60
C ASP A 18 0.13 10.92 -4.67
N SER A 19 1.20 11.65 -5.02
CA SER A 19 1.18 12.88 -5.82
C SER A 19 1.26 12.64 -7.33
N GLY A 20 1.49 11.40 -7.75
CA GLY A 20 1.08 10.92 -9.07
C GLY A 20 2.14 11.01 -10.14
N ASP A 21 3.31 10.40 -9.90
CA ASP A 21 4.16 9.86 -10.98
C ASP A 21 3.87 8.36 -11.20
N PRO A 22 2.99 8.01 -12.16
CA PRO A 22 2.69 6.61 -12.48
C PRO A 22 3.91 5.81 -12.90
N ASP A 23 4.85 6.44 -13.61
CA ASP A 23 6.02 5.77 -14.17
C ASP A 23 6.98 5.42 -13.04
N GLY A 24 7.24 6.37 -12.13
CA GLY A 24 8.04 6.15 -10.92
C GLY A 24 7.47 5.05 -10.01
N TYR A 25 6.15 5.03 -9.80
CA TYR A 25 5.51 3.99 -8.98
C TYR A 25 5.65 2.59 -9.60
N VAL A 26 5.32 2.45 -10.88
CA VAL A 26 5.41 1.16 -11.59
C VAL A 26 6.86 0.69 -11.65
N GLU A 27 7.80 1.60 -11.91
CA GLU A 27 9.23 1.31 -11.89
C GLU A 27 9.68 0.84 -10.50
N GLY A 28 9.29 1.54 -9.43
CA GLY A 28 9.63 1.13 -8.06
C GLY A 28 9.10 -0.25 -7.71
N CYS A 29 7.86 -0.57 -8.09
CA CYS A 29 7.29 -1.90 -7.88
C CYS A 29 8.00 -2.99 -8.68
N ASN A 30 8.44 -2.67 -9.91
CA ASN A 30 9.21 -3.58 -10.75
C ASN A 30 10.63 -3.82 -10.22
N ARG A 31 11.24 -2.82 -9.57
CA ARG A 31 12.59 -2.89 -8.97
C ARG A 31 12.61 -3.52 -7.59
N ALA A 32 11.48 -3.62 -6.89
CA ALA A 32 11.42 -4.20 -5.55
C ALA A 32 12.08 -5.58 -5.40
N PRO A 33 11.96 -6.53 -6.36
CA PRO A 33 12.73 -7.77 -6.30
C PRO A 33 14.25 -7.56 -6.32
N GLU A 34 14.75 -6.63 -7.14
CA GLU A 34 16.19 -6.32 -7.24
C GLU A 34 16.70 -5.73 -5.91
N TRP A 35 15.92 -4.85 -5.27
CA TRP A 35 16.27 -4.30 -3.96
C TRP A 35 16.26 -5.36 -2.84
N LEU A 36 15.46 -6.41 -2.96
CA LEU A 36 15.47 -7.54 -2.01
C LEU A 36 16.68 -8.46 -2.22
N ASP A 37 17.23 -8.50 -3.43
CA ASP A 37 18.41 -9.30 -3.78
C ASP A 37 19.72 -8.53 -3.51
N ASP A 38 19.69 -7.20 -3.49
CA ASP A 38 20.82 -6.32 -3.15
C ASP A 38 21.01 -6.20 -1.62
N PRO A 39 22.13 -6.71 -1.03
CA PRO A 39 22.38 -6.63 0.41
C PRO A 39 22.34 -5.21 0.97
N ASP A 40 22.73 -4.20 0.20
CA ASP A 40 22.80 -2.81 0.66
C ASP A 40 21.41 -2.16 0.76
N GLN A 41 20.43 -2.66 -0.01
CA GLN A 41 19.05 -2.16 -0.03
C GLN A 41 18.08 -3.05 0.72
N ARG A 42 18.38 -4.35 0.83
CA ARG A 42 17.49 -5.37 1.38
C ARG A 42 17.07 -5.05 2.81
N GLU A 43 18.01 -4.69 3.68
CA GLU A 43 17.71 -4.38 5.08
C GLU A 43 16.78 -3.16 5.18
N SER A 44 17.06 -2.12 4.38
CA SER A 44 16.25 -0.91 4.30
C SER A 44 14.82 -1.20 3.83
N LEU A 45 14.66 -2.00 2.77
CA LEU A 45 13.36 -2.34 2.22
C LEU A 45 12.55 -3.27 3.14
N LEU A 46 13.21 -4.21 3.84
CA LEU A 46 12.55 -5.06 4.84
C LEU A 46 12.11 -4.25 6.07
N ALA A 47 12.94 -3.30 6.52
CA ALA A 47 12.54 -2.38 7.59
C ALA A 47 11.32 -1.53 7.17
N PHE A 48 11.30 -1.07 5.90
CA PHE A 48 10.15 -0.37 5.34
C PHE A 48 8.90 -1.23 5.30
N ARG A 49 9.02 -2.49 4.85
CA ARG A 49 7.92 -3.46 4.85
C ARG A 49 7.31 -3.62 6.24
N ASP A 50 8.16 -3.82 7.24
CA ASP A 50 7.71 -4.10 8.61
C ASP A 50 7.09 -2.85 9.25
N GLU A 51 7.64 -1.67 8.98
CA GLU A 51 7.07 -0.39 9.42
C GLU A 51 5.73 -0.09 8.73
N LEU A 52 5.62 -0.32 7.42
CA LEU A 52 4.38 -0.18 6.67
C LEU A 52 3.29 -1.10 7.22
N ALA A 53 3.62 -2.36 7.52
CA ALA A 53 2.69 -3.29 8.16
C ALA A 53 2.25 -2.81 9.55
N ALA A 54 3.16 -2.27 10.36
CA ALA A 54 2.83 -1.69 11.66
C ALA A 54 1.88 -0.49 11.52
N HIS A 55 2.07 0.36 10.51
CA HIS A 55 1.19 1.50 10.25
C HIS A 55 -0.20 1.09 9.74
N ILE A 56 -0.29 0.05 8.91
CA ILE A 56 -1.58 -0.54 8.50
C ILE A 56 -2.30 -1.15 9.71
N ARG A 57 -1.57 -1.90 10.54
CA ARG A 57 -2.12 -2.47 11.78
C ARG A 57 -2.61 -1.36 12.69
N ASP A 58 -1.84 -0.31 12.93
CA ASP A 58 -2.17 0.70 13.92
C ASP A 58 -2.99 1.86 13.34
N SER A 59 -3.36 1.80 12.04
CA SER A 59 -4.01 2.86 11.28
C SER A 59 -3.38 4.23 11.58
N SER A 60 -2.05 4.35 11.48
CA SER A 60 -1.30 5.49 12.05
C SER A 60 -0.60 6.37 11.00
N LEU A 61 -0.53 5.94 9.75
CA LEU A 61 -0.20 6.82 8.62
C LEU A 61 -1.42 7.64 8.24
N GLN A 62 -1.24 8.91 7.91
CA GLN A 62 -2.29 9.77 7.39
C GLN A 62 -1.95 10.12 5.95
N SER A 63 -2.97 10.36 5.13
CA SER A 63 -2.76 10.87 3.77
C SER A 63 -2.09 12.24 3.86
N LEU A 64 -1.23 12.54 2.89
CA LEU A 64 -0.57 13.85 2.76
C LEU A 64 -1.60 14.97 2.54
N ALA A 65 -2.77 14.65 1.96
CA ALA A 65 -3.84 15.61 1.69
C ALA A 65 -4.75 15.93 2.89
N GLY A 66 -4.57 15.27 4.05
CA GLY A 66 -5.21 15.58 5.34
C GLY A 66 -6.76 15.48 5.41
N SER A 67 -7.44 15.35 4.27
CA SER A 67 -8.90 15.46 4.13
C SER A 67 -9.59 14.16 3.72
N GLU A 68 -8.82 13.14 3.33
CA GLU A 68 -9.40 11.82 3.02
C GLU A 68 -9.74 11.05 4.31
N PRO A 69 -10.85 10.28 4.32
CA PRO A 69 -11.14 9.34 5.40
C PRO A 69 -9.96 8.41 5.65
N GLN A 70 -9.64 8.15 6.92
CA GLN A 70 -8.53 7.28 7.29
C GLN A 70 -8.62 5.90 6.61
N TRP A 71 -9.82 5.35 6.44
CA TRP A 71 -10.01 4.08 5.77
C TRP A 71 -9.45 4.07 4.34
N ASN A 72 -9.65 5.14 3.58
CA ASN A 72 -9.11 5.27 2.23
C ASN A 72 -7.59 5.24 2.21
N ASN A 73 -6.98 5.87 3.21
CA ASN A 73 -5.55 5.87 3.39
C ASN A 73 -5.03 4.47 3.76
N ASP A 74 -5.66 3.78 4.70
CA ASP A 74 -5.28 2.40 5.05
C ASP A 74 -5.41 1.46 3.86
N GLU A 75 -6.46 1.61 3.04
CA GLU A 75 -6.67 0.85 1.81
C GLU A 75 -5.60 1.14 0.73
N TRP A 76 -5.10 2.38 0.64
CA TRP A 76 -3.98 2.72 -0.22
C TRP A 76 -2.67 2.04 0.25
N HIS A 77 -2.41 2.05 1.56
CA HIS A 77 -1.22 1.39 2.12
C HIS A 77 -1.27 -0.14 1.94
N ARG A 78 -2.46 -0.76 2.03
CA ARG A 78 -2.65 -2.17 1.68
C ARG A 78 -2.33 -2.45 0.22
N ASN A 79 -2.75 -1.56 -0.69
CA ASN A 79 -2.41 -1.69 -2.11
C ASN A 79 -0.89 -1.58 -2.33
N LEU A 80 -0.24 -0.61 -1.70
CA LEU A 80 1.22 -0.45 -1.78
C LEU A 80 1.96 -1.69 -1.24
N TYR A 81 1.52 -2.20 -0.08
CA TYR A 81 2.09 -3.42 0.49
C TYR A 81 1.99 -4.60 -0.48
N TYR A 82 0.81 -4.80 -1.08
CA TYR A 82 0.60 -5.82 -2.10
C TYR A 82 1.47 -5.61 -3.34
N ASP A 83 1.56 -4.37 -3.82
CA ASP A 83 2.28 -4.04 -5.06
C ASP A 83 3.80 -4.22 -4.93
N LEU A 84 4.33 -4.12 -3.70
CA LEU A 84 5.75 -4.35 -3.42
C LEU A 84 6.05 -5.79 -3.00
N PHE A 85 5.27 -6.34 -2.07
CA PHE A 85 5.63 -7.57 -1.35
C PHE A 85 4.81 -8.80 -1.76
N GLY A 86 3.67 -8.61 -2.42
CA GLY A 86 2.84 -9.68 -2.95
C GLY A 86 1.55 -9.94 -2.15
N PRO A 87 0.90 -11.10 -2.38
CA PRO A 87 -0.46 -11.37 -1.89
C PRO A 87 -0.58 -11.65 -0.39
N GLU A 88 0.54 -11.85 0.31
CA GLU A 88 0.52 -12.05 1.76
C GLU A 88 0.06 -10.77 2.47
N ALA A 89 -0.93 -10.93 3.36
CA ALA A 89 -1.45 -9.79 4.09
C ALA A 89 -0.39 -9.18 5.02
N PRO A 90 -0.40 -7.84 5.23
CA PRO A 90 0.48 -7.22 6.21
C PRO A 90 0.30 -7.86 7.59
N PRO A 91 1.38 -8.23 8.30
CA PRO A 91 1.28 -8.87 9.59
C PRO A 91 0.45 -8.07 10.61
N GLY A 92 -0.60 -8.70 11.13
CA GLY A 92 -1.51 -8.08 12.10
C GLY A 92 -2.52 -7.11 11.51
N ASP A 93 -2.69 -7.05 10.18
CA ASP A 93 -3.74 -6.26 9.55
C ASP A 93 -5.13 -6.67 10.10
N PRO A 94 -5.88 -5.75 10.72
CA PRO A 94 -7.23 -6.03 11.23
C PRO A 94 -8.26 -6.30 10.13
N TYR A 95 -8.00 -5.85 8.90
CA TYR A 95 -8.93 -5.96 7.77
C TYR A 95 -8.18 -6.44 6.52
N PRO A 96 -7.63 -7.67 6.52
CA PRO A 96 -6.88 -8.17 5.37
C PRO A 96 -7.77 -8.20 4.12
N VAL A 97 -7.15 -8.01 2.96
CA VAL A 97 -7.80 -8.25 1.67
C VAL A 97 -7.65 -9.75 1.36
N PRO A 98 -8.74 -10.47 1.05
CA PRO A 98 -8.66 -11.86 0.60
C PRO A 98 -7.72 -11.98 -0.62
N PRO A 99 -6.79 -12.95 -0.66
CA PRO A 99 -5.86 -13.10 -1.77
C PRO A 99 -6.53 -13.16 -3.15
N GLU A 100 -7.70 -13.79 -3.23
CA GLU A 100 -8.52 -13.94 -4.44
C GLU A 100 -9.21 -12.65 -4.90
N ASP A 101 -9.22 -11.59 -4.10
CA ASP A 101 -9.80 -10.32 -4.52
C ASP A 101 -8.80 -9.51 -5.35
N TRP A 102 -7.49 -9.67 -5.14
CA TRP A 102 -6.45 -8.92 -5.87
C TRP A 102 -6.52 -9.17 -7.38
N GLY A 103 -6.56 -8.10 -8.17
CA GLY A 103 -6.67 -8.16 -9.63
C GLY A 103 -8.04 -8.61 -10.17
N HIS A 104 -8.91 -9.19 -9.34
CA HIS A 104 -10.23 -9.65 -9.77
C HIS A 104 -11.34 -8.68 -9.37
N ARG A 105 -11.42 -8.32 -8.08
CA ARG A 105 -12.30 -7.25 -7.56
C ARG A 105 -11.50 -6.00 -7.22
N ARG A 106 -10.30 -6.21 -6.69
CA ARG A 106 -9.43 -5.16 -6.18
C ARG A 106 -8.43 -4.72 -7.23
N GLN A 107 -8.54 -3.47 -7.66
CA GLN A 107 -7.59 -2.80 -8.53
C GLN A 107 -6.55 -2.04 -7.71
N THR A 108 -5.28 -2.40 -7.81
CA THR A 108 -4.17 -1.65 -7.20
C THR A 108 -3.68 -0.53 -8.11
N PRO A 109 -2.96 0.49 -7.59
CA PRO A 109 -2.34 1.51 -8.42
C PRO A 109 -1.44 0.93 -9.51
N TYR A 110 -0.67 -0.13 -9.21
CA TYR A 110 0.14 -0.81 -10.22
C TYR A 110 -0.73 -1.32 -11.39
N LEU A 111 -1.80 -2.06 -11.11
CA LEU A 111 -2.72 -2.60 -12.13
C LEU A 111 -3.44 -1.51 -12.93
N PHE A 112 -3.77 -0.39 -12.28
CA PHE A 112 -4.38 0.77 -12.91
C PHE A 112 -3.43 1.42 -13.93
N TRP A 113 -2.16 1.56 -13.58
CA TRP A 113 -1.14 2.20 -14.42
C TRP A 113 -0.51 1.28 -15.47
N LEU A 114 -0.75 -0.03 -15.41
CA LEU A 114 -0.32 -0.94 -16.47
C LEU A 114 -0.85 -0.51 -17.86
N PRO A 115 -0.01 -0.58 -18.92
CA PRO A 115 -0.45 -0.31 -20.28
C PRO A 115 -1.74 -1.05 -20.65
N LYS A 116 -2.72 -0.33 -21.20
CA LYS A 116 -4.04 -0.90 -21.56
C LYS A 116 -3.97 -2.00 -22.62
N ARG A 117 -2.92 -2.03 -23.45
CA ARG A 117 -2.72 -3.06 -24.47
C ARG A 117 -1.64 -4.04 -24.02
N ALA A 118 -1.92 -5.34 -24.11
CA ALA A 118 -1.03 -6.39 -23.63
C ALA A 118 0.31 -6.43 -24.38
N ASP A 119 0.33 -6.03 -25.65
CA ASP A 119 1.52 -5.92 -26.51
C ASP A 119 2.51 -4.84 -26.01
N ARG A 120 2.06 -3.91 -25.17
CA ARG A 120 2.89 -2.84 -24.59
C ARG A 120 3.42 -3.16 -23.19
N LEU A 121 3.12 -4.32 -22.62
CA LEU A 121 3.73 -4.72 -21.35
C LEU A 121 5.22 -5.00 -21.53
N SER A 122 6.04 -4.36 -20.70
CA SER A 122 7.44 -4.72 -20.52
C SER A 122 7.57 -6.12 -19.93
N GLU A 123 8.78 -6.68 -19.98
CA GLU A 123 9.08 -7.96 -19.35
C GLU A 123 8.91 -7.89 -17.82
N ALA A 124 9.34 -6.79 -17.19
CA ALA A 124 9.17 -6.57 -15.76
C ALA A 124 7.67 -6.56 -15.36
N ASN A 125 6.81 -5.92 -16.14
CA ASN A 125 5.38 -5.92 -15.88
C ASN A 125 4.77 -7.33 -15.95
N ARG A 126 5.22 -8.14 -16.91
CA ARG A 126 4.77 -9.54 -17.04
C ARG A 126 5.27 -10.39 -15.86
N ALA A 127 6.51 -10.19 -15.44
CA ALA A 127 7.08 -10.88 -14.29
C ALA A 127 6.34 -10.52 -12.99
N TRP A 128 6.01 -9.23 -12.80
CA TRP A 128 5.24 -8.76 -11.65
C TRP A 128 3.86 -9.41 -11.57
N LEU A 129 3.15 -9.50 -12.71
CA LEU A 129 1.84 -10.16 -12.81
C LEU A 129 1.96 -11.66 -12.51
N ALA A 130 2.92 -12.34 -13.14
CA ALA A 130 3.13 -13.77 -12.98
C ALA A 130 3.46 -14.15 -11.52
N LYS A 131 4.27 -13.35 -10.81
CA LYS A 131 4.60 -13.57 -9.40
C LYS A 131 3.37 -13.50 -8.48
N ARG A 132 2.31 -12.82 -8.94
CA ARG A 132 1.03 -12.65 -8.22
C ARG A 132 -0.08 -13.57 -8.74
N GLY A 133 0.23 -14.46 -9.69
CA GLY A 133 -0.78 -15.32 -10.31
C GLY A 133 -1.80 -14.56 -11.16
N LEU A 134 -1.47 -13.34 -11.59
CA LEU A 134 -2.35 -12.49 -12.39
C LEU A 134 -1.97 -12.51 -13.86
N THR A 135 -2.93 -12.13 -14.69
CA THR A 135 -2.79 -11.87 -16.12
C THR A 135 -3.04 -10.40 -16.43
N HIS A 136 -2.83 -9.99 -17.69
CA HIS A 136 -3.12 -8.61 -18.12
C HIS A 136 -4.61 -8.24 -18.07
N GLU A 137 -5.49 -9.25 -18.10
CA GLU A 137 -6.94 -9.11 -18.03
C GLU A 137 -7.42 -8.86 -16.60
N ASP A 138 -6.64 -9.26 -15.59
CA ASP A 138 -6.96 -9.12 -14.17
C ASP A 138 -6.69 -7.69 -13.70
N ARG A 139 -7.70 -6.83 -13.86
CA ARG A 139 -7.58 -5.40 -13.56
C ARG A 139 -8.32 -4.97 -12.31
N GLY A 140 -9.30 -5.74 -11.82
CA GLY A 140 -10.25 -5.29 -10.81
C GLY A 140 -11.08 -4.09 -11.26
N ASP A 141 -12.08 -3.73 -10.46
CA ASP A 141 -13.00 -2.61 -10.71
C ASP A 141 -13.08 -1.63 -9.55
N HIS A 142 -12.51 -1.98 -8.39
CA HIS A 142 -12.55 -1.17 -7.18
C HIS A 142 -11.18 -0.98 -6.55
N HIS A 143 -10.81 0.29 -6.28
CA HIS A 143 -9.55 0.62 -5.61
C HIS A 143 -9.60 0.58 -4.08
N ARG A 144 -10.82 0.65 -3.52
CA ARG A 144 -11.09 0.79 -2.09
C ARG A 144 -12.34 -0.02 -1.75
N ARG A 145 -12.34 -0.72 -0.62
CA ARG A 145 -13.53 -1.40 -0.09
C ARG A 145 -14.40 -0.41 0.70
N PRO A 146 -15.69 -0.70 0.92
CA PRO A 146 -16.45 0.05 1.92
C PRO A 146 -15.80 -0.07 3.30
N GLU A 147 -15.92 1.00 4.10
CA GLU A 147 -15.43 1.01 5.47
C GLU A 147 -16.16 -0.06 6.32
N PRO A 148 -15.43 -0.90 7.07
CA PRO A 148 -16.04 -1.86 7.99
C PRO A 148 -16.87 -1.16 9.09
N PRO A 149 -18.02 -1.71 9.50
CA PRO A 149 -18.90 -1.07 10.49
C PRO A 149 -18.26 -0.77 11.86
N ASP A 150 -17.25 -1.55 12.24
CA ASP A 150 -16.52 -1.43 13.51
C ASP A 150 -15.26 -0.53 13.40
N TYR A 151 -14.95 -0.04 12.21
CA TYR A 151 -13.71 0.69 11.94
C TYR A 151 -13.57 1.97 12.78
N GLN A 152 -14.61 2.80 12.86
CA GLN A 152 -14.57 4.04 13.63
C GLN A 152 -14.36 3.78 15.13
N GLN A 153 -15.09 2.81 15.70
CA GLN A 153 -14.93 2.41 17.10
C GLN A 153 -13.50 1.94 17.39
N ARG A 154 -12.89 1.26 16.42
CA ARG A 154 -11.48 0.85 16.50
C ARG A 154 -10.53 2.05 16.47
N LEU A 155 -10.73 3.03 15.60
CA LEU A 155 -9.90 4.25 15.57
C LEU A 155 -9.97 5.03 16.88
N GLU A 156 -11.17 5.15 17.45
CA GLU A 156 -11.37 5.76 18.77
C GLU A 156 -10.61 5.01 19.87
N ARG A 157 -10.67 3.66 19.86
CA ARG A 157 -9.93 2.83 20.81
C ARG A 157 -8.42 3.02 20.68
N LEU A 158 -7.89 2.95 19.46
CA LEU A 158 -6.46 3.15 19.19
C LEU A 158 -5.97 4.54 19.62
N THR A 159 -6.82 5.54 19.46
CA THR A 159 -6.55 6.91 19.91
C THR A 159 -6.49 6.98 21.44
N ARG A 160 -7.46 6.38 22.12
CA ARG A 160 -7.52 6.31 23.59
C ARG A 160 -6.32 5.56 24.19
N GLU A 161 -5.84 4.53 23.51
CA GLU A 161 -4.69 3.72 23.91
C GLU A 161 -3.34 4.37 23.56
N GLY A 162 -3.32 5.52 22.88
CA GLY A 162 -2.09 6.18 22.44
C GLY A 162 -1.34 5.42 21.33
N ALA A 163 -2.01 4.48 20.66
CA ALA A 163 -1.48 3.78 19.48
C ALA A 163 -1.52 4.68 18.24
N ARG A 164 -2.47 5.62 18.20
CA ARG A 164 -2.69 6.61 17.13
C ARG A 164 -2.91 8.00 17.74
N GLN A 165 -2.54 9.06 17.03
CA GLN A 165 -2.94 10.42 17.41
C GLN A 165 -4.39 10.70 16.98
N ALA A 166 -5.17 11.29 17.89
CA ALA A 166 -6.48 11.86 17.54
C ALA A 166 -6.25 12.90 16.45
N TRP A 167 -6.98 12.82 15.35
CA TRP A 167 -6.98 13.94 14.41
C TRP A 167 -7.91 15.00 14.99
N MET A 168 -7.34 16.12 15.40
CA MET A 168 -8.13 17.34 15.56
C MET A 168 -8.41 17.81 14.14
N SER A 169 -9.66 17.75 13.68
CA SER A 169 -10.05 18.68 12.64
C SER A 169 -9.75 20.06 13.23
N GLU A 170 -8.88 20.85 12.61
CA GLU A 170 -8.93 22.28 12.82
C GLU A 170 -10.31 22.72 12.34
N SER A 171 -11.25 22.75 13.28
CA SER A 171 -12.49 23.48 13.17
C SER A 171 -12.16 24.87 13.69
N ASP A 172 -11.89 25.78 12.76
CA ASP A 172 -12.24 27.19 12.90
C ASP A 172 -13.38 27.50 11.92
#